data_AF-A0A7K0F807-F1
#
_entry.id   AF-A0A7K0F807-F1
#
_cell.length_a   1.000
_cell.length_b   1.000
_cell.length_c   1.000
_cell.angle_alpha   90.00
_cell.angle_beta   90.00
_cell.angle_gamma   90.00
#
_symmetry.space_group_name_H-M   'P 1'
#
loop_
_entity.id
_entity.type
_entity.pdbx_description
1 polymer ?
#
loop_
_entity_poly.entity_id
_entity_poly.type
_entity_poly.pdbx_seq_one_letter_code
_entity_poly.pdbx_strand_id
1 'polypeptide(L)'
;MKAIIVLLLLSISGTIYSQDYATLKKSDTIYVLFKGKKKENKGVSADHVDRSYDFFDFDEPLYFFHYKYLGYERKIANIVSDVKIVDKSFIKKNKAKIITPKFIKNNSLCKIVAEILNNSKTIYIIDYTEKKNTKIKLYEVKMNTTVCNGDG
;
A
#
# COMPACT_ATOMS: atom_id res chain seq x y z
N MET A 1 -11.65 -43.80 -9.71
CA MET A 1 -11.71 -42.91 -8.52
C MET A 1 -10.36 -42.33 -8.11
N LYS A 2 -9.27 -43.12 -8.04
CA LYS A 2 -7.93 -42.60 -7.64
C LYS A 2 -7.38 -41.48 -8.54
N ALA A 3 -7.61 -41.56 -9.87
CA ALA A 3 -7.15 -40.54 -10.82
C ALA A 3 -7.86 -39.18 -10.69
N ILE A 4 -9.14 -39.16 -10.31
CA ILE A 4 -9.92 -37.92 -10.13
C ILE A 4 -9.45 -37.15 -8.88
N ILE A 5 -9.07 -37.88 -7.82
CA ILE A 5 -8.52 -37.28 -6.59
C ILE A 5 -7.16 -36.62 -6.87
N VAL A 6 -6.33 -37.23 -7.72
CA VAL A 6 -5.03 -36.65 -8.13
C VAL A 6 -5.21 -35.38 -8.97
N LEU A 7 -6.22 -35.34 -9.87
CA LEU A 7 -6.53 -34.13 -10.64
C LEU A 7 -7.06 -32.99 -9.75
N LEU A 8 -7.87 -33.32 -8.74
CA LEU A 8 -8.38 -32.35 -7.78
C LEU A 8 -7.26 -31.79 -6.89
N LEU A 9 -6.27 -32.62 -6.51
CA LEU A 9 -5.12 -32.22 -5.71
C LEU A 9 -4.12 -31.33 -6.50
N LEU A 10 -3.94 -31.58 -7.80
CA LEU A 10 -3.14 -30.73 -8.70
C LEU A 10 -3.78 -29.37 -9.00
N SER A 11 -5.10 -29.24 -8.81
CA SER A 11 -5.82 -27.99 -9.03
C SER A 11 -5.68 -27.00 -7.86
N ILE A 12 -5.25 -27.48 -6.68
CA ILE A 12 -5.15 -26.69 -5.45
C ILE A 12 -3.73 -26.10 -5.27
N SER A 13 -2.71 -26.65 -5.94
CA SER A 13 -1.33 -26.16 -5.88
C SER A 13 -1.07 -24.90 -6.72
N GLY A 14 -1.99 -24.52 -7.62
CA GLY A 14 -1.80 -23.44 -8.58
C GLY A 14 -2.04 -22.01 -8.05
N THR A 15 -2.57 -21.82 -6.84
CA THR A 15 -2.80 -20.48 -6.29
C THR A 15 -1.89 -20.19 -5.10
N ILE A 16 -0.59 -20.40 -5.28
CA ILE A 16 0.42 -19.70 -4.48
C ILE A 16 0.33 -18.22 -4.92
N TYR A 17 -0.65 -17.51 -4.36
CA TYR A 17 -0.75 -16.05 -4.42
C TYR A 17 0.38 -15.45 -3.57
N SER A 18 1.63 -15.70 -3.96
CA SER A 18 2.67 -14.74 -3.70
C SER A 18 2.23 -13.45 -4.39
N GLN A 19 2.26 -12.32 -3.69
CA GLN A 19 1.96 -11.05 -4.33
C GLN A 19 2.95 -10.88 -5.49
N ASP A 20 2.42 -10.78 -6.72
CA ASP A 20 3.25 -10.74 -7.91
C ASP A 20 4.00 -9.40 -7.97
N TYR A 21 5.31 -9.47 -7.72
CA TYR A 21 6.21 -8.33 -7.77
C TYR A 21 6.16 -7.63 -9.14
N ALA A 22 6.02 -8.40 -10.23
CA ALA A 22 5.96 -7.84 -11.58
C ALA A 22 4.67 -7.03 -11.81
N THR A 23 3.53 -7.49 -11.27
CA THR A 23 2.27 -6.74 -11.30
C THR A 23 2.39 -5.42 -10.54
N LEU A 24 3.03 -5.41 -9.36
CA LEU A 24 3.25 -4.19 -8.59
C LEU A 24 4.15 -3.20 -9.36
N LYS A 25 5.27 -3.67 -9.91
CA LYS A 25 6.22 -2.84 -10.67
C LYS A 25 5.60 -2.15 -11.89
N LYS A 26 4.62 -2.78 -12.55
CA LYS A 26 3.92 -2.25 -13.73
C LYS A 26 2.69 -1.40 -13.40
N SER A 27 2.29 -1.30 -12.13
CA SER A 27 1.04 -0.64 -11.74
C SER A 27 1.22 0.87 -11.57
N ASP A 28 0.43 1.65 -12.31
CA ASP A 28 0.36 3.11 -12.13
C ASP A 28 -0.16 3.53 -10.75
N THR A 29 -1.02 2.70 -10.15
CA THR A 29 -1.58 2.94 -8.82
C THR A 29 -1.24 1.79 -7.89
N ILE A 30 -0.63 2.15 -6.75
CA ILE A 30 -0.28 1.23 -5.68
C ILE A 30 -1.07 1.56 -4.42
N TYR A 31 -1.41 0.51 -3.68
CA TYR A 31 -2.07 0.62 -2.40
C TYR A 31 -1.14 0.09 -1.31
N VAL A 32 -1.02 0.79 -0.20
CA VAL A 32 -0.24 0.38 0.97
C VAL A 32 -1.20 0.12 2.13
N LEU A 33 -1.13 -1.09 2.69
CA LEU A 33 -2.03 -1.52 3.74
C LEU A 33 -1.59 -1.00 5.11
N PHE A 34 -2.41 -0.15 5.74
CA PHE A 34 -2.21 0.33 7.10
C PHE A 34 -3.25 -0.27 8.05
N LYS A 35 -2.81 -0.90 9.14
CA LYS A 35 -3.68 -1.58 10.13
C LYS A 35 -3.60 -0.97 11.52
N GLY A 36 -2.67 -0.07 11.79
CA GLY A 36 -2.43 0.50 13.12
C GLY A 36 -1.88 -0.52 14.11
N LYS A 37 -0.98 -1.40 13.65
CA LYS A 37 -0.27 -2.35 14.54
C LYS A 37 0.80 -1.64 15.37
N LYS A 38 1.41 -2.35 16.34
CA LYS A 38 2.42 -1.81 17.29
C LYS A 38 3.57 -1.00 16.66
N LYS A 39 3.93 -1.24 15.39
CA LYS A 39 5.00 -0.54 14.66
C LYS A 39 4.47 0.28 13.47
N GLU A 40 3.19 0.64 13.51
CA GLU A 40 2.52 1.47 12.51
C GLU A 40 1.90 2.65 13.25
N ASN A 41 2.41 3.86 13.02
CA ASN A 41 1.89 5.06 13.67
C ASN A 41 1.08 5.89 12.67
N LYS A 42 0.05 6.57 13.18
CA LYS A 42 -0.74 7.54 12.42
C LYS A 42 -0.77 8.87 13.15
N GLY A 43 -0.34 9.93 12.48
CA GLY A 43 -0.57 11.31 12.89
C GLY A 43 -1.76 11.89 12.15
N VAL A 44 -2.59 12.66 12.85
CA VAL A 44 -3.67 13.46 12.24
C VAL A 44 -3.52 14.88 12.75
N SER A 45 -3.46 15.83 11.83
CA SER A 45 -3.43 17.26 12.14
C SER A 45 -4.71 17.74 12.85
N ALA A 46 -4.62 18.90 13.49
CA ALA A 46 -5.73 19.48 14.26
C ALA A 46 -6.97 19.80 13.41
N ASP A 47 -6.78 20.17 12.14
CA ASP A 47 -7.88 20.40 11.19
C ASP A 47 -8.41 19.10 10.53
N HIS A 48 -7.79 17.96 10.87
CA HIS A 48 -8.09 16.63 10.35
C HIS A 48 -7.97 16.49 8.83
N VAL A 49 -7.29 17.44 8.18
CA VAL A 49 -7.03 17.41 6.75
C VAL A 49 -5.79 16.58 6.49
N ASP A 50 -4.69 16.91 7.16
CA ASP A 50 -3.39 16.30 6.93
C ASP A 50 -3.16 15.07 7.81
N ARG A 51 -2.50 14.05 7.26
CA ARG A 51 -2.21 12.77 7.93
C ARG A 51 -0.79 12.31 7.64
N SER A 52 -0.15 11.70 8.63
CA SER A 52 1.10 10.95 8.46
C SER A 52 0.88 9.48 8.78
N TYR A 53 1.58 8.61 8.06
CA TYR A 53 1.58 7.18 8.27
C TYR A 53 3.02 6.67 8.29
N ASP A 54 3.42 6.10 9.41
CA ASP A 54 4.80 5.71 9.65
C ASP A 54 4.86 4.20 9.88
N PHE A 55 5.79 3.52 9.22
CA PHE A 55 6.01 2.08 9.36
C PHE A 55 7.45 1.84 9.87
N PHE A 56 7.58 1.29 11.08
CA PHE A 56 8.85 1.04 11.78
C PHE A 56 9.19 -0.46 11.88
N ASP A 57 8.53 -1.30 11.09
CA ASP A 57 8.66 -2.75 11.17
C ASP A 57 9.75 -3.34 10.25
N PHE A 58 10.64 -2.47 9.76
CA PHE A 58 11.70 -2.77 8.80
C PHE A 58 13.02 -2.12 9.25
N ASP A 59 14.12 -2.49 8.61
CA ASP A 59 15.45 -1.96 8.93
C ASP A 59 15.54 -0.45 8.74
N GLU A 60 14.76 0.08 7.79
CA GLU A 60 14.59 1.52 7.56
C GLU A 60 13.12 1.92 7.70
N PRO A 61 12.82 3.11 8.24
CA PRO A 61 11.45 3.56 8.39
C PRO A 61 10.86 4.01 7.04
N LEU A 62 9.57 3.71 6.85
CA LEU A 62 8.81 4.11 5.67
C LEU A 62 7.70 5.10 6.06
N TYR A 63 7.67 6.25 5.41
CA TYR A 63 6.78 7.36 5.75
C TYR A 63 5.91 7.78 4.58
N PHE A 64 4.62 7.99 4.85
CA PHE A 64 3.67 8.53 3.87
C PHE A 64 2.92 9.72 4.46
N PHE A 65 2.67 10.72 3.63
CA PHE A 65 1.94 11.91 4.01
C PHE A 65 0.77 12.15 3.08
N HIS A 66 -0.41 12.34 3.67
CA HIS A 66 -1.56 12.92 3.01
C HIS A 66 -1.62 14.39 3.41
N TYR A 67 -1.59 15.27 2.41
CA TYR A 67 -1.80 16.70 2.59
C TYR A 67 -2.99 17.13 1.75
N LYS A 68 -3.60 18.28 2.03
CA LYS A 68 -4.60 18.87 1.12
C LYS A 68 -4.10 18.96 -0.33
N TYR A 69 -2.82 19.28 -0.51
CA TYR A 69 -2.14 19.33 -1.81
C TYR A 69 -0.82 18.56 -1.73
N LEU A 70 -0.63 17.51 -2.54
CA LEU A 70 0.63 16.73 -2.59
C LEU A 70 1.73 17.47 -3.38
N GLY A 71 2.13 18.64 -2.90
CA GLY A 71 3.20 19.45 -3.46
C GLY A 71 2.75 20.82 -3.98
N TYR A 72 3.73 21.68 -4.26
CA TYR A 72 3.51 23.07 -4.64
C TYR A 72 2.78 23.24 -5.98
N GLU A 73 3.12 22.41 -6.97
CA GLU A 73 2.49 22.44 -8.30
C GLU A 73 0.98 22.18 -8.23
N ARG A 74 0.57 21.14 -7.48
CA ARG A 74 -0.85 20.84 -7.25
C ARG A 74 -1.56 21.95 -6.48
N LYS A 75 -0.86 22.63 -5.56
CA LYS A 75 -1.42 23.79 -4.85
C LYS A 75 -1.71 24.94 -5.82
N ILE A 76 -0.78 25.27 -6.72
CA ILE A 76 -0.99 26.29 -7.76
C ILE A 76 -2.16 25.91 -8.66
N ALA A 77 -2.21 24.65 -9.10
CA ALA A 77 -3.29 24.13 -9.94
C ALA A 77 -4.62 23.88 -9.20
N ASN A 78 -4.67 24.13 -7.88
CA ASN A 78 -5.78 23.83 -6.98
C ASN A 78 -6.29 22.38 -7.07
N ILE A 79 -5.39 21.42 -7.29
CA ILE A 79 -5.69 19.99 -7.38
C ILE A 79 -5.54 19.37 -5.99
N VAL A 80 -6.66 19.21 -5.29
CA VAL A 80 -6.68 18.56 -3.97
C VAL A 80 -6.35 17.07 -4.05
N SER A 81 -5.79 16.54 -2.96
CA SER A 81 -5.47 15.12 -2.81
C SER A 81 -6.74 14.30 -2.62
N ASP A 82 -6.78 13.13 -3.26
CA ASP A 82 -7.98 12.29 -3.28
C ASP A 82 -8.18 11.53 -1.96
N VAL A 83 -9.45 11.41 -1.54
CA VAL A 83 -9.88 10.60 -0.39
C VAL A 83 -11.09 9.78 -0.81
N LYS A 84 -10.96 8.45 -0.75
CA LYS A 84 -12.02 7.53 -1.20
C LYS A 84 -12.59 6.75 -0.04
N ILE A 85 -13.86 6.41 -0.15
CA ILE A 85 -14.51 5.41 0.70
C ILE A 85 -14.86 4.23 -0.19
N VAL A 86 -14.26 3.08 0.09
CA VAL A 86 -14.42 1.86 -0.72
C VAL A 86 -14.95 0.70 0.10
N ASP A 87 -15.56 -0.27 -0.55
CA ASP A 87 -15.99 -1.51 0.09
C ASP A 87 -14.89 -2.57 0.09
N LYS A 88 -15.07 -3.61 0.92
CA LYS A 88 -14.21 -4.80 0.94
C LYS A 88 -14.06 -5.47 -0.43
N SER A 89 -15.05 -5.38 -1.31
CA SER A 89 -14.98 -5.92 -2.68
C SER A 89 -13.92 -5.22 -3.52
N PHE A 90 -13.73 -3.91 -3.34
CA PHE A 90 -12.67 -3.15 -4.00
C PHE A 90 -11.29 -3.65 -3.58
N ILE A 91 -11.08 -3.89 -2.28
CA ILE A 91 -9.84 -4.45 -1.74
C ILE A 91 -9.55 -5.82 -2.36
N LYS A 92 -10.58 -6.68 -2.47
CA LYS A 92 -10.44 -8.01 -3.10
C LYS A 92 -10.04 -7.91 -4.57
N LYS A 93 -10.68 -7.03 -5.34
CA LYS A 93 -10.40 -6.82 -6.77
C LYS A 93 -8.99 -6.27 -7.02
N ASN A 94 -8.50 -5.43 -6.11
CA ASN A 94 -7.18 -4.79 -6.23
C ASN A 94 -6.07 -5.50 -5.45
N LYS A 95 -6.30 -6.71 -4.92
CA LYS A 95 -5.37 -7.40 -4.00
C LYS A 95 -3.94 -7.53 -4.52
N ALA A 96 -3.77 -7.71 -5.83
CA ALA A 96 -2.46 -7.82 -6.49
C ALA A 96 -1.65 -6.51 -6.47
N LYS A 97 -2.31 -5.36 -6.26
CA LYS A 97 -1.72 -4.02 -6.22
C LYS A 97 -1.51 -3.50 -4.78
N ILE A 98 -1.73 -4.35 -3.78
CA ILE A 98 -1.64 -3.99 -2.37
C ILE A 98 -0.31 -4.45 -1.78
N ILE A 99 0.55 -3.50 -1.45
CA ILE A 99 1.74 -3.74 -0.63
C ILE A 99 1.30 -3.92 0.82
N THR A 100 1.67 -5.06 1.39
CA THR A 100 1.42 -5.37 2.81
C THR A 100 2.72 -5.32 3.61
N PRO A 101 2.66 -5.10 4.94
CA PRO A 101 3.86 -5.22 5.78
C PRO A 101 4.57 -6.57 5.63
N LYS A 102 3.82 -7.66 5.43
CA LYS A 102 4.39 -8.99 5.16
C LYS A 102 5.17 -9.03 3.84
N PHE A 103 4.67 -8.38 2.80
CA PHE A 103 5.38 -8.30 1.53
C PHE A 103 6.67 -7.50 1.64
N ILE A 104 6.63 -6.39 2.38
CA ILE A 104 7.84 -5.61 2.64
C ILE A 104 8.86 -6.45 3.40
N LYS A 105 8.48 -7.22 4.42
CA LYS A 105 9.42 -8.12 5.14
C LYS A 105 10.02 -9.23 4.28
N ASN A 106 9.28 -9.70 3.30
CA ASN A 106 9.71 -10.79 2.42
C ASN A 106 10.58 -10.30 1.26
N ASN A 107 10.78 -8.99 1.12
CA ASN A 107 11.58 -8.36 0.07
C ASN A 107 12.49 -7.30 0.71
N SER A 108 13.39 -6.70 -0.05
CA SER A 108 14.10 -5.51 0.44
C SER A 108 13.16 -4.30 0.37
N LEU A 109 12.99 -3.57 1.48
CA LEU A 109 12.23 -2.31 1.51
C LEU A 109 12.82 -1.33 0.49
N CYS A 110 14.15 -1.24 0.42
CA CYS A 110 14.82 -0.36 -0.52
C CYS A 110 14.56 -0.73 -1.97
N LYS A 111 14.52 -2.02 -2.27
CA LYS A 111 14.11 -2.49 -3.60
C LYS A 111 12.65 -2.14 -3.93
N ILE A 112 11.74 -2.27 -2.96
CA ILE A 112 10.34 -1.86 -3.13
C ILE A 112 10.23 -0.35 -3.38
N VAL A 113 10.97 0.45 -2.60
CA VAL A 113 10.98 1.91 -2.75
C VAL A 113 11.48 2.28 -4.15
N ALA A 114 12.65 1.77 -4.55
CA ALA A 114 13.30 2.11 -5.81
C ALA A 114 12.50 1.63 -7.04
N GLU A 115 12.02 0.38 -7.02
CA GLU A 115 11.40 -0.22 -8.20
C GLU A 115 9.89 0.00 -8.29
N ILE A 116 9.19 0.16 -7.17
CA ILE A 116 7.73 0.23 -7.13
C ILE A 116 7.25 1.61 -6.69
N LEU A 117 7.58 2.04 -5.46
CA LEU A 117 6.98 3.25 -4.90
C LEU A 117 7.42 4.53 -5.63
N ASN A 118 8.71 4.66 -5.97
CA ASN A 118 9.23 5.82 -6.71
C ASN A 118 8.72 5.90 -8.16
N ASN A 119 8.33 4.76 -8.74
CA ASN A 119 7.82 4.70 -10.12
C ASN A 119 6.29 4.76 -10.20
N SER A 120 5.60 4.69 -9.06
CA SER A 120 4.14 4.73 -8.99
C SER A 120 3.64 6.15 -9.23
N LYS A 121 2.68 6.31 -10.14
CA LYS A 121 2.03 7.62 -10.37
C LYS A 121 1.16 8.04 -9.20
N THR A 122 0.50 7.07 -8.55
CA THR A 122 -0.39 7.34 -7.43
C THR A 122 -0.25 6.27 -6.36
N ILE A 123 -0.13 6.70 -5.10
CA ILE A 123 -0.07 5.82 -3.95
C ILE A 123 -1.26 6.13 -3.04
N TYR A 124 -1.97 5.11 -2.61
CA TYR A 124 -3.02 5.22 -1.60
C TYR A 124 -2.67 4.44 -0.34
N ILE A 125 -2.90 5.03 0.83
CA ILE A 125 -2.97 4.26 2.08
C ILE A 125 -4.37 3.68 2.23
N ILE A 126 -4.48 2.37 2.41
CA ILE A 126 -5.71 1.71 2.85
C ILE A 126 -5.74 1.74 4.38
N ASP A 127 -6.49 2.67 4.96
CA ASP A 127 -6.54 2.86 6.40
C ASP A 127 -7.64 1.99 7.05
N TYR A 128 -7.24 0.84 7.61
CA TYR A 128 -8.15 -0.04 8.33
C TYR A 128 -8.52 0.47 9.73
N THR A 129 -7.80 1.45 10.28
CA THR A 129 -8.13 2.01 11.60
C THR A 129 -9.36 2.91 11.55
N GLU A 130 -9.69 3.46 10.37
CA GLU A 130 -10.91 4.24 10.13
C GLU A 130 -12.04 3.44 9.50
N LYS A 131 -11.91 2.11 9.44
CA LYS A 131 -12.94 1.24 8.87
C LYS A 131 -14.23 1.32 9.70
N LYS A 132 -15.34 1.66 9.04
CA LYS A 132 -16.69 1.61 9.60
C LYS A 132 -17.52 0.62 8.79
N ASN A 133 -18.01 -0.44 9.44
CA ASN A 133 -18.73 -1.55 8.77
C ASN A 133 -17.90 -2.16 7.62
N THR A 134 -18.40 -2.12 6.38
CA THR A 134 -17.70 -2.61 5.19
C THR A 134 -16.88 -1.53 4.47
N LYS A 135 -17.02 -0.28 4.91
CA LYS A 135 -16.43 0.91 4.28
C LYS A 135 -15.04 1.17 4.85
N ILE A 136 -14.07 1.31 3.95
CA ILE A 136 -12.66 1.52 4.26
C ILE A 136 -12.23 2.82 3.57
N LYS A 137 -11.51 3.67 4.28
CA LYS A 137 -10.98 4.90 3.70
C LYS A 137 -9.64 4.68 3.02
N LEU A 138 -9.49 5.31 1.87
CA LEU A 138 -8.24 5.42 1.14
C LEU A 138 -7.80 6.88 1.12
N TYR A 139 -6.53 7.14 1.37
CA TYR A 139 -5.95 8.48 1.28
C TYR A 139 -4.87 8.48 0.22
N GLU A 140 -4.97 9.36 -0.78
CA GLU A 140 -3.87 9.61 -1.70
C GLU A 140 -2.71 10.22 -0.91
N VAL A 141 -1.52 9.62 -1.04
CA VAL A 141 -0.34 10.01 -0.27
C VAL A 141 0.86 10.24 -1.16
N LYS A 142 1.80 11.04 -0.64
CA LYS A 142 3.17 11.09 -1.13
C LYS A 142 4.08 10.38 -0.13
N MET A 143 4.97 9.54 -0.65
CA MET A 143 6.04 8.96 0.15
C MET A 143 7.05 10.06 0.50
N ASN A 144 7.49 10.14 1.76
CA ASN A 144 8.65 10.95 2.11
C ASN A 144 9.91 10.10 2.00
N THR A 145 11.05 10.74 1.75
CA THR A 145 12.30 10.05 1.45
C THR A 145 12.64 9.03 2.53
N THR A 146 12.59 7.74 2.18
CA THR A 146 13.24 6.70 2.96
C THR A 146 14.70 6.66 2.51
N VAL A 147 15.63 6.86 3.44
CA VAL A 147 17.06 6.76 3.14
C VAL A 147 17.39 5.29 3.04
N CYS A 148 17.85 4.88 1.86
CA CYS A 148 18.34 3.53 1.61
C CYS A 148 19.85 3.60 1.50
N ASN A 149 20.54 3.24 2.58
CA ASN A 149 21.98 3.06 2.57
C ASN A 149 22.25 1.71 1.86
N GLY A 150 22.98 1.70 0.74
CA GLY A 150 23.10 0.59 -0.25
C GLY A 150 23.12 -0.83 0.36
N ASP A 151 22.48 -1.84 -0.23
CA ASP A 151 22.51 -2.23 -1.65
C ASP A 151 21.11 -2.63 -2.16
N GLY A 152 20.70 -2.04 -3.29
CA GLY A 152 19.45 -2.35 -3.99
C GLY A 152 19.66 -3.32 -5.15
#